data_AF-A0A9E5YBM0-F1
#
_entry.id   AF-A0A9E5YBM0-F1
#
_cell.length_a   1.000
_cell.length_b   1.000
_cell.length_c   1.000
_cell.angle_alpha   90.00
_cell.angle_beta   90.00
_cell.angle_gamma   90.00
#
_symmetry.space_group_name_H-M   'P 1'
#
loop_
_entity.id
_entity.type
_entity.pdbx_description
1 polymer ?
#
loop_
_entity_poly.entity_id
_entity_poly.type
_entity_poly.pdbx_seq_one_letter_code
_entity_poly.pdbx_strand_id
1 'polypeptide(L)'
;MKNRRKARELTLQILYQTDIRKVSAGEALKIVLSCYHFKPEVEEFSRGLIQGTCHFLPQLDDIIKRYARNWTLDRMATIDRNILRFSIYELLFLKEIPPAVTINEAVEIAKRYGTLDSGKFVNGILDKIRKERGSSSVLRWSYLSQKFRNPVLASFIKTKKTKKAWLVGGFIRDSLLGRESRDFDIVLDGSDFEPVERFARKYGKSPICLNSELRRIVLNEGCQLDFTLKKSSTLESDLNRRDFTIDTLALDLDSNSLNNPHLYLIGIKNSLEDLLNGKIALVTNKALDDDPLRLLKAFRLKSQLGFEIEKNLLNMILEKYQSIDKVSAERIKEEIFLILSNPKAGDHLTHPAAKKLLERILDTPIRLENLRYLEKILNFETEPFSSLKPKLSQHLKRKVGGGTRLKLLKMISLTSPFSSKKAAEKVTKALKLGKKETKLIQKVTALFPLLEESIDKHLDSSKISVFLSQGKEETVETCLAAIAFKPEDASYLRLCSEVIVTFFKKQVLILHPPKLVSGDELIKFLGIQPGPKVSIILEKIHQAQISGKIQQKEEAIRLACRVLNDKD
;
A
#
# COMPACT_ATOMS: atom_id res chain seq x y z
N MET A 1 31.99 17.57 -28.68
CA MET A 1 32.32 16.23 -28.14
C MET A 1 33.81 16.02 -27.88
N LYS A 2 34.72 16.35 -28.82
CA LYS A 2 36.18 16.10 -28.69
C LYS A 2 36.83 16.66 -27.40
N ASN A 3 36.45 17.86 -26.95
CA ASN A 3 36.98 18.47 -25.72
C ASN A 3 36.53 17.74 -24.45
N ARG A 4 35.25 17.33 -24.35
CA ARG A 4 34.73 16.58 -23.18
C ARG A 4 35.36 15.19 -23.07
N ARG A 5 35.60 14.50 -24.19
CA ARG A 5 36.35 13.23 -24.19
C ARG A 5 37.77 13.43 -23.67
N LYS A 6 38.49 14.45 -24.17
CA LYS A 6 39.85 14.77 -23.71
C LYS A 6 39.90 15.08 -22.22
N ALA A 7 38.88 15.74 -21.67
CA ALA A 7 38.78 15.99 -20.23
C ALA A 7 38.53 14.73 -19.40
N ARG A 8 37.76 13.75 -19.90
CA ARG A 8 37.59 12.45 -19.26
C ARG A 8 38.86 11.60 -19.32
N GLU A 9 39.59 11.64 -20.43
CA GLU A 9 40.90 11.01 -20.57
C GLU A 9 41.91 11.61 -19.57
N LEU A 10 41.94 12.94 -19.44
CA LEU A 10 42.75 13.63 -18.43
C LEU A 10 42.33 13.21 -17.01
N THR A 11 41.02 13.15 -16.73
CA THR A 11 40.49 12.68 -15.43
C THR A 11 40.98 11.27 -15.12
N LEU A 12 40.93 10.35 -16.09
CA LEU A 12 41.44 8.99 -15.94
C LEU A 12 42.93 8.97 -15.60
N GLN A 13 43.76 9.75 -16.31
CA GLN A 13 45.21 9.82 -16.07
C GLN A 13 45.52 10.31 -14.64
N ILE A 14 44.83 11.36 -14.18
CA ILE A 14 45.03 11.90 -12.83
C ILE A 14 44.59 10.90 -11.76
N LEU A 15 43.42 10.28 -11.90
CA LEU A 15 42.93 9.27 -10.95
C LEU A 15 43.84 8.04 -10.93
N TYR A 16 44.33 7.59 -12.09
CA TYR A 16 45.31 6.50 -12.18
C TYR A 16 46.62 6.85 -11.45
N GLN A 17 47.17 8.05 -11.70
CA GLN A 17 48.39 8.51 -11.03
C GLN A 17 48.19 8.59 -9.51
N THR A 18 47.03 9.08 -9.06
CA THR A 18 46.65 9.16 -7.64
C THR A 18 46.59 7.78 -7.00
N ASP A 19 45.95 6.81 -7.67
CA ASP A 19 45.82 5.43 -7.19
C ASP A 19 47.19 4.73 -7.04
N ILE A 20 48.09 4.92 -8.01
CA ILE A 20 49.40 4.24 -8.08
C ILE A 20 50.45 4.92 -7.19
N ARG A 21 50.59 6.25 -7.30
CA ARG A 21 51.62 7.01 -6.57
C ARG A 21 51.20 7.44 -5.17
N LYS A 22 49.92 7.26 -4.81
CA LYS A 22 49.34 7.70 -3.53
C LYS A 22 49.53 9.20 -3.25
N VAL A 23 49.61 10.01 -4.30
CA VAL A 23 49.68 11.49 -4.24
C VAL A 23 48.28 12.09 -4.27
N SER A 24 48.11 13.33 -3.82
CA SER A 24 46.80 13.97 -3.90
C SER A 24 46.41 14.26 -5.36
N ALA A 25 45.12 14.13 -5.68
CA ALA A 25 44.61 14.41 -7.03
C ALA A 25 44.85 15.87 -7.44
N GLY A 26 44.86 16.80 -6.48
CA GLY A 26 45.16 18.22 -6.71
C GLY A 26 46.61 18.46 -7.12
N GLU A 27 47.58 17.79 -6.49
CA GLU A 27 49.00 17.86 -6.87
C GLU A 27 49.25 17.22 -8.23
N ALA A 28 48.67 16.04 -8.47
CA ALA A 28 48.78 15.36 -9.76
C ALA A 28 48.23 16.25 -10.90
N LEU A 29 47.06 16.88 -10.69
CA LEU A 29 46.48 17.79 -11.66
C LEU A 29 47.38 19.02 -11.89
N LYS A 30 47.93 19.64 -10.84
CA LYS A 30 48.83 20.80 -10.96
C LYS A 30 50.08 20.46 -11.80
N ILE A 31 50.69 19.31 -11.56
CA ILE A 31 51.88 18.85 -12.29
C ILE A 31 51.54 18.70 -13.79
N VAL A 32 50.44 18.01 -14.11
CA VAL A 32 50.06 17.79 -15.52
C VAL A 32 49.72 19.11 -16.21
N LEU A 33 49.02 20.02 -15.55
CA LEU A 33 48.71 21.35 -16.11
C LEU A 33 49.95 22.25 -16.25
N SER A 34 51.02 22.01 -15.47
CA SER A 34 52.30 22.72 -15.63
C SER A 34 53.13 22.24 -16.82
N CYS A 35 52.96 20.97 -17.22
CA CYS A 35 53.71 20.38 -18.32
C CYS A 35 52.98 20.44 -19.67
N TYR A 36 51.64 20.57 -19.66
CA TYR A 36 50.81 20.47 -20.86
C TYR A 36 49.74 21.56 -20.89
N HIS A 37 49.56 22.19 -22.05
CA HIS A 37 48.51 23.19 -22.25
C HIS A 37 47.20 22.56 -22.73
N PHE A 38 46.11 22.82 -22.01
CA PHE A 38 44.76 22.40 -22.38
C PHE A 38 43.87 23.61 -22.62
N LYS A 39 42.77 23.42 -23.36
CA LYS A 39 41.75 24.47 -23.48
C LYS A 39 41.06 24.68 -22.12
N PRO A 40 40.66 25.91 -21.75
CA PRO A 40 40.03 26.19 -20.46
C PRO A 40 38.83 25.28 -20.13
N GLU A 41 37.99 25.00 -21.13
CA GLU A 41 36.83 24.10 -21.01
C GLU A 41 37.20 22.67 -20.57
N VAL A 42 38.37 22.18 -21.00
CA VAL A 42 38.88 20.83 -20.68
C VAL A 42 39.38 20.80 -19.24
N GLU A 43 40.09 21.85 -18.83
CA GLU A 43 40.60 22.00 -17.46
C GLU A 43 39.47 22.15 -16.45
N GLU A 44 38.48 23.00 -16.75
CA GLU A 44 37.34 23.22 -15.88
C GLU A 44 36.52 21.94 -15.69
N PHE A 45 36.20 21.25 -16.79
CA PHE A 45 35.41 20.02 -16.69
C PHE A 45 36.16 18.87 -16.00
N SER A 46 37.44 18.66 -16.34
CA SER A 46 38.25 17.64 -15.67
C SER A 46 38.41 17.92 -14.17
N ARG A 47 38.63 19.18 -13.78
CA ARG A 47 38.70 19.58 -12.38
C ARG A 47 37.42 19.25 -11.63
N GLY A 48 36.25 19.57 -12.20
CA GLY A 48 34.95 19.24 -11.61
C GLY A 48 34.73 17.74 -11.43
N LEU A 49 35.05 16.94 -12.45
CA LEU A 49 34.95 15.47 -12.38
C LEU A 49 35.90 14.87 -11.35
N ILE A 50 37.16 15.30 -11.32
CA ILE A 50 38.17 14.81 -10.36
C ILE A 50 37.73 15.14 -8.94
N GLN A 51 37.37 16.39 -8.65
CA GLN A 51 36.97 16.83 -7.32
C GLN A 51 35.74 16.07 -6.82
N GLY A 52 34.70 15.96 -7.66
CA GLY A 52 33.49 15.22 -7.31
C GLY A 52 33.72 13.74 -7.08
N THR A 53 34.54 13.11 -7.94
CA THR A 53 34.91 11.69 -7.80
C THR A 53 35.70 11.44 -6.53
N CYS A 54 36.69 12.28 -6.22
CA CYS A 54 37.49 12.14 -4.99
C CYS A 54 36.64 12.40 -3.73
N HIS A 55 35.72 13.36 -3.78
CA HIS A 55 34.85 13.69 -2.65
C HIS A 55 33.95 12.51 -2.24
N PHE A 56 33.41 11.77 -3.22
CA PHE A 56 32.51 10.63 -3.00
C PHE A 56 33.18 9.27 -3.17
N LEU A 57 34.51 9.20 -3.17
CA LEU A 57 35.26 7.99 -3.52
C LEU A 57 34.82 6.74 -2.74
N PRO A 58 34.66 6.77 -1.40
CA PRO A 58 34.24 5.59 -0.63
C PRO A 58 32.84 5.09 -1.06
N GLN A 59 31.90 6.01 -1.29
CA GLN A 59 30.53 5.69 -1.66
C GLN A 59 30.44 5.15 -3.10
N LEU A 60 31.22 5.73 -4.02
CA LEU A 60 31.31 5.25 -5.40
C LEU A 60 31.91 3.85 -5.44
N ASP A 61 32.95 3.58 -4.64
CA ASP A 61 33.55 2.26 -4.51
C ASP A 61 32.56 1.23 -3.95
N ASP A 62 31.78 1.60 -2.94
CA ASP A 62 30.74 0.72 -2.40
C ASP A 62 29.60 0.47 -3.39
N ILE A 63 29.25 1.44 -4.23
CA ILE A 63 28.34 1.21 -5.36
C ILE A 63 28.96 0.18 -6.32
N ILE A 64 30.21 0.39 -6.78
CA ILE A 64 30.86 -0.51 -7.73
C ILE A 64 30.90 -1.95 -7.19
N LYS A 65 31.27 -2.14 -5.93
CA LYS A 65 31.30 -3.46 -5.26
C LYS A 65 29.95 -4.18 -5.35
N ARG A 66 28.82 -3.48 -5.18
CA ARG A 66 27.48 -4.07 -5.23
C ARG A 66 27.11 -4.59 -6.62
N TYR A 67 27.60 -3.93 -7.67
CA TYR A 67 27.29 -4.30 -9.06
C TYR A 67 28.31 -5.27 -9.67
N ALA A 68 29.53 -5.29 -9.16
CA ALA A 68 30.60 -6.18 -9.60
C ALA A 68 30.46 -7.59 -8.97
N ARG A 69 29.48 -8.38 -9.44
CA ARG A 69 29.02 -9.65 -8.85
C ARG A 69 30.09 -10.71 -8.51
N ASN A 70 31.32 -10.63 -9.06
CA ASN A 70 32.42 -11.60 -8.84
C ASN A 70 33.81 -10.95 -8.65
N TRP A 71 33.89 -9.63 -8.49
CA TRP A 71 35.17 -8.92 -8.43
C TRP A 71 35.26 -8.12 -7.13
N THR A 72 36.35 -8.33 -6.39
CA THR A 72 36.76 -7.34 -5.39
C THR A 72 37.36 -6.15 -6.11
N LEU A 73 37.21 -4.93 -5.57
CA LEU A 73 37.79 -3.73 -6.18
C LEU A 73 39.31 -3.84 -6.38
N ASP A 74 39.98 -4.58 -5.51
CA ASP A 74 41.43 -4.79 -5.55
C ASP A 74 41.85 -5.69 -6.70
N ARG A 75 40.96 -6.57 -7.19
CA ARG A 75 41.20 -7.43 -8.36
C ARG A 75 40.83 -6.75 -9.67
N MET A 76 40.12 -5.63 -9.62
CA MET A 76 39.72 -4.88 -10.82
C MET A 76 40.93 -4.11 -11.39
N ALA A 77 41.07 -4.11 -12.72
CA ALA A 77 42.08 -3.28 -13.37
C ALA A 77 41.93 -1.82 -12.94
N THR A 78 43.03 -1.17 -12.55
CA THR A 78 43.04 0.22 -12.05
C THR A 78 42.38 1.19 -13.04
N ILE A 79 42.52 0.90 -14.34
CA ILE A 79 41.89 1.69 -15.41
C ILE A 79 40.37 1.55 -15.35
N ASP A 80 39.84 0.32 -15.39
CA ASP A 80 38.39 0.05 -15.35
C ASP A 80 37.75 0.61 -14.07
N ARG A 81 38.41 0.44 -12.93
CA ARG A 81 37.95 0.99 -11.65
C ARG A 81 37.82 2.51 -11.69
N ASN A 82 38.82 3.20 -12.20
CA ASN A 82 38.78 4.66 -12.28
C ASN A 82 37.80 5.18 -13.33
N ILE A 83 37.63 4.47 -14.46
CA ILE A 83 36.57 4.74 -15.43
C ILE A 83 35.20 4.65 -14.78
N LEU A 84 34.93 3.59 -14.03
CA LEU A 84 33.67 3.41 -13.31
C LEU A 84 33.45 4.53 -12.28
N ARG A 85 34.47 4.87 -11.46
CA ARG A 85 34.36 5.91 -10.42
C ARG A 85 33.87 7.26 -10.99
N PHE A 86 34.57 7.83 -11.96
CA PHE A 86 34.17 9.14 -12.50
C PHE A 86 32.89 9.06 -13.33
N SER A 87 32.65 7.93 -14.01
CA SER A 87 31.44 7.77 -14.83
C SER A 87 30.18 7.62 -13.98
N ILE A 88 30.27 6.95 -12.83
CA ILE A 88 29.16 6.87 -11.87
C ILE A 88 28.88 8.24 -11.25
N TYR A 89 29.92 9.00 -10.90
CA TYR A 89 29.75 10.38 -10.45
C TYR A 89 29.02 11.23 -11.50
N GLU A 90 29.50 11.21 -12.75
CA GLU A 90 28.88 11.92 -13.86
C GLU A 90 27.40 11.50 -14.04
N LEU A 91 27.14 10.19 -14.04
CA LEU A 91 25.81 9.62 -14.22
C LEU A 91 24.79 10.01 -13.14
N LEU A 92 25.22 10.15 -11.89
CA LEU A 92 24.34 10.40 -10.75
C LEU A 92 24.17 11.89 -10.42
N PHE A 93 25.17 12.73 -10.74
CA PHE A 93 25.19 14.13 -10.30
C PHE A 93 25.11 15.15 -11.43
N LEU A 94 25.64 14.85 -12.63
CA LEU A 94 25.70 15.82 -13.74
C LEU A 94 24.49 15.66 -14.67
N LYS A 95 23.38 16.29 -14.28
CA LYS A 95 22.08 16.16 -14.96
C LYS A 95 22.06 16.74 -16.37
N GLU A 96 22.95 17.68 -16.66
CA GLU A 96 23.12 18.30 -17.97
C GLU A 96 23.71 17.31 -19.01
N ILE A 97 24.27 16.18 -18.58
CA ILE A 97 24.85 15.17 -19.47
C ILE A 97 23.88 14.00 -19.61
N PRO A 98 23.45 13.66 -20.84
CA PRO A 98 22.60 12.50 -21.06
C PRO A 98 23.30 11.19 -20.62
N PRO A 99 22.64 10.31 -19.84
CA PRO A 99 23.25 9.06 -19.37
C PRO A 99 23.84 8.17 -20.46
N ALA A 100 23.23 8.12 -21.64
CA ALA A 100 23.74 7.36 -22.78
C ALA A 100 25.10 7.88 -23.25
N VAL A 101 25.33 9.20 -23.19
CA VAL A 101 26.60 9.81 -23.57
C VAL A 101 27.69 9.45 -22.56
N THR A 102 27.41 9.54 -21.26
CA THR A 102 28.34 9.12 -20.21
C THR A 102 28.78 7.68 -20.39
N ILE A 103 27.84 6.76 -20.66
CA ILE A 103 28.14 5.33 -20.85
C ILE A 103 28.98 5.12 -22.11
N ASN A 104 28.56 5.68 -23.25
CA ASN A 104 29.28 5.52 -24.51
C ASN A 104 30.73 6.04 -24.39
N GLU A 105 30.92 7.20 -23.76
CA GLU A 105 32.26 7.77 -23.58
C GLU A 105 33.12 6.93 -22.62
N ALA A 106 32.53 6.39 -21.55
CA ALA A 106 33.23 5.46 -20.65
C ALA A 106 33.68 4.19 -21.37
N VAL A 107 32.83 3.63 -22.24
CA VAL A 107 33.13 2.42 -23.03
C VAL A 107 34.23 2.67 -24.05
N GLU A 108 34.21 3.81 -24.74
CA GLU A 108 35.26 4.16 -25.71
C GLU A 108 36.62 4.38 -25.02
N ILE A 109 36.63 5.03 -23.85
CA ILE A 109 37.84 5.17 -23.05
C ILE A 109 38.32 3.79 -22.56
N ALA A 110 37.41 2.91 -22.13
CA ALA A 110 37.76 1.56 -21.70
C ALA A 110 38.35 0.71 -22.83
N LYS A 111 37.86 0.82 -24.06
CA LYS A 111 38.45 0.14 -25.24
C LYS A 111 39.85 0.66 -25.58
N ARG A 112 40.09 1.95 -25.35
CA ARG A 112 41.36 2.60 -25.70
C ARG A 112 42.48 2.32 -24.70
N TYR A 113 42.14 2.30 -23.41
CA TYR A 113 43.12 2.20 -22.31
C TYR A 113 43.08 0.87 -21.56
N GLY A 114 41.98 0.13 -21.63
CA GLY A 114 41.79 -1.13 -20.92
C GLY A 114 42.17 -2.37 -21.75
N THR A 115 41.61 -3.50 -21.36
CA THR A 115 41.75 -4.80 -22.04
C THR A 115 40.64 -5.01 -23.07
N LEU A 116 40.71 -6.11 -23.84
CA LEU A 116 39.68 -6.49 -24.82
C LEU A 116 38.26 -6.57 -24.20
N ASP A 117 38.15 -6.98 -22.94
CA ASP A 117 36.87 -7.14 -22.25
C ASP A 117 36.40 -5.91 -21.45
N SER A 118 37.29 -4.93 -21.23
CA SER A 118 37.03 -3.74 -20.40
C SER A 118 35.82 -2.94 -20.88
N GLY A 119 35.65 -2.78 -22.20
CA GLY A 119 34.50 -2.08 -22.77
C GLY A 119 33.16 -2.75 -22.43
N LYS A 120 33.06 -4.08 -22.54
CA LYS A 120 31.84 -4.84 -22.21
C LYS A 120 31.55 -4.79 -20.70
N PHE A 121 32.59 -4.93 -19.90
CA PHE A 121 32.50 -4.89 -18.44
C PHE A 121 31.99 -3.54 -17.92
N VAL A 122 32.62 -2.44 -18.35
CA VAL A 122 32.22 -1.07 -17.97
C VAL A 122 30.79 -0.78 -18.42
N ASN A 123 30.44 -1.17 -19.66
CA ASN A 123 29.07 -1.00 -20.17
C ASN A 123 28.05 -1.71 -19.27
N GLY A 124 28.29 -2.98 -18.94
CA GLY A 124 27.36 -3.79 -18.15
C GLY A 124 27.08 -3.21 -16.76
N ILE A 125 28.12 -2.69 -16.08
CA ILE A 125 27.96 -2.08 -14.75
C ILE A 125 27.22 -0.74 -14.86
N LEU A 126 27.65 0.16 -15.74
CA LEU A 126 27.04 1.48 -15.86
C LEU A 126 25.60 1.43 -16.36
N ASP A 127 25.28 0.54 -17.30
CA ASP A 127 23.90 0.33 -17.76
C ASP A 127 22.99 -0.13 -16.62
N LYS A 128 23.49 -1.00 -15.73
CA LYS A 128 22.72 -1.46 -14.57
C LYS A 128 22.51 -0.32 -13.56
N ILE A 129 23.55 0.44 -13.25
CA ILE A 129 23.42 1.62 -12.36
C ILE A 129 22.48 2.67 -12.97
N ARG A 130 22.54 2.92 -14.28
CA ARG A 130 21.64 3.86 -14.96
C ARG A 130 20.18 3.45 -14.78
N LYS A 131 19.86 2.18 -15.00
CA LYS A 131 18.49 1.66 -14.85
C LYS A 131 17.99 1.83 -13.41
N GLU A 132 18.83 1.55 -12.42
CA GLU A 132 18.41 1.56 -11.02
C GLU A 132 18.45 2.93 -10.33
N ARG A 133 19.47 3.75 -10.61
CA ARG A 133 19.80 4.97 -9.84
C ARG A 133 19.99 6.22 -10.70
N GLY A 134 20.09 6.07 -12.01
CA GLY A 134 20.36 7.19 -12.92
C GLY A 134 19.16 8.12 -13.09
N SER A 135 19.42 9.30 -13.67
CA SER A 135 18.40 10.32 -13.95
C SER A 135 17.25 9.82 -14.86
N SER A 136 17.49 8.78 -15.67
CA SER A 136 16.48 8.16 -16.54
C SER A 136 15.79 6.93 -15.90
N SER A 137 16.02 6.67 -14.62
CA SER A 137 15.33 5.58 -13.90
C SER A 137 13.82 5.85 -13.81
N VAL A 138 13.01 4.78 -13.79
CA VAL A 138 11.58 4.87 -13.50
C VAL A 138 11.33 5.31 -12.05
N LEU A 139 12.32 5.09 -11.16
CA LEU A 139 12.22 5.49 -9.76
C LEU A 139 12.37 7.01 -9.60
N ARG A 140 11.53 7.57 -8.73
CA ARG A 140 11.45 9.01 -8.45
C ARG A 140 12.43 9.43 -7.35
N TRP A 141 13.72 9.34 -7.65
CA TRP A 141 14.76 9.70 -6.70
C TRP A 141 14.73 11.16 -6.24
N SER A 142 14.29 12.09 -7.10
CA SER A 142 14.07 13.48 -6.74
C SER A 142 12.97 13.62 -5.67
N TYR A 143 11.90 12.84 -5.80
CA TYR A 143 10.80 12.80 -4.83
C TYR A 143 11.28 12.21 -3.49
N LEU A 144 12.04 11.12 -3.51
CA LEU A 144 12.69 10.59 -2.30
C LEU A 144 13.54 11.68 -1.63
N SER A 145 14.41 12.36 -2.38
CA SER A 145 15.27 13.43 -1.86
C SER A 145 14.46 14.56 -1.21
N GLN A 146 13.35 14.95 -1.83
CA GLN A 146 12.44 15.97 -1.28
C GLN A 146 11.78 15.49 0.02
N LYS A 147 11.24 14.27 0.04
CA LYS A 147 10.57 13.71 1.22
C LYS A 147 11.54 13.44 2.37
N PHE A 148 12.80 13.17 2.07
CA PHE A 148 13.83 12.95 3.08
C PHE A 148 14.30 14.24 3.76
N ARG A 149 14.12 15.41 3.12
CA ARG A 149 14.27 16.75 3.74
C ARG A 149 13.11 17.09 4.70
N ASN A 150 12.60 16.08 5.40
CA ASN A 150 11.53 16.24 6.38
C ASN A 150 12.09 16.87 7.68
N PRO A 151 11.47 17.92 8.24
CA PRO A 151 11.89 18.54 9.49
C PRO A 151 11.96 17.57 10.67
N VAL A 152 11.07 16.59 10.71
CA VAL A 152 11.01 15.55 11.76
C VAL A 152 12.25 14.66 11.70
N LEU A 153 12.60 14.15 10.52
CA LEU A 153 13.82 13.35 10.32
C LEU A 153 15.08 14.18 10.63
N ALA A 154 15.16 15.42 10.13
CA ALA A 154 16.28 16.31 10.43
C ALA A 154 16.43 16.58 11.93
N SER A 155 15.31 16.73 12.65
CA SER A 155 15.31 16.87 14.11
C SER A 155 15.80 15.59 14.80
N PHE A 156 15.41 14.41 14.31
CA PHE A 156 15.88 13.14 14.85
C PHE A 156 17.39 12.96 14.65
N ILE A 157 17.90 13.25 13.45
CA ILE A 157 19.34 13.17 13.12
C ILE A 157 20.17 14.07 14.04
N LYS A 158 19.69 15.29 14.34
CA LYS A 158 20.35 16.17 15.32
C LYS A 158 20.32 15.59 16.75
N THR A 159 19.27 14.85 17.09
CA THR A 159 19.05 14.36 18.46
C THR A 159 19.80 13.06 18.78
N LYS A 160 19.99 12.19 17.77
CA LYS A 160 20.68 10.90 17.94
C LYS A 160 22.18 11.01 18.22
N LYS A 161 22.77 12.20 18.05
CA LYS A 161 24.21 12.45 18.19
C LYS A 161 25.02 11.44 17.35
N THR A 162 25.84 10.62 17.98
CA THR A 162 26.75 9.66 17.33
C THR A 162 26.16 8.26 17.14
N LYS A 163 24.95 7.98 17.66
CA LYS A 163 24.34 6.65 17.47
C LYS A 163 23.93 6.46 16.00
N LYS A 164 24.23 5.29 15.44
CA LYS A 164 23.84 4.93 14.07
C LYS A 164 22.36 4.57 14.03
N ALA A 165 21.69 4.98 12.95
CA ALA A 165 20.29 4.72 12.73
C ALA A 165 20.01 4.67 11.22
N TRP A 166 19.07 3.82 10.81
CA TRP A 166 18.70 3.66 9.41
C TRP A 166 17.20 3.80 9.26
N LEU A 167 16.76 4.61 8.30
CA LEU A 167 15.38 4.54 7.83
C LEU A 167 15.24 3.30 6.94
N VAL A 168 14.20 2.52 7.11
CA VAL A 168 14.02 1.24 6.41
C VAL A 168 12.60 1.07 5.90
N GLY A 169 12.42 0.17 4.93
CA GLY A 169 11.10 -0.37 4.59
C GLY A 169 10.23 0.54 3.73
N GLY A 170 8.92 0.54 4.06
CA GLY A 170 7.86 1.00 3.16
C GLY A 170 7.99 2.46 2.74
N PHE A 171 8.45 3.35 3.62
CA PHE A 171 8.63 4.77 3.30
C PHE A 171 9.56 4.99 2.11
N ILE A 172 10.70 4.29 2.08
CA ILE A 172 11.70 4.43 1.02
C ILE A 172 11.12 3.91 -0.30
N ARG A 173 10.54 2.70 -0.26
CA ARG A 173 9.86 2.09 -1.40
C ARG A 173 8.80 3.02 -1.98
N ASP A 174 7.88 3.48 -1.14
CA ASP A 174 6.75 4.30 -1.55
C ASP A 174 7.22 5.66 -2.09
N SER A 175 8.24 6.26 -1.48
CA SER A 175 8.86 7.49 -1.98
C SER A 175 9.53 7.28 -3.35
N LEU A 176 10.26 6.19 -3.56
CA LEU A 176 10.84 5.86 -4.87
C LEU A 176 9.78 5.60 -5.94
N LEU A 177 8.57 5.17 -5.55
CA LEU A 177 7.41 5.02 -6.44
C LEU A 177 6.58 6.31 -6.59
N GLY A 178 6.93 7.40 -5.89
CA GLY A 178 6.19 8.67 -5.94
C GLY A 178 4.91 8.71 -5.11
N ARG A 179 4.78 7.82 -4.14
CA ARG A 179 3.59 7.67 -3.30
C ARG A 179 3.82 8.37 -1.96
N GLU A 180 2.76 8.95 -1.42
CA GLU A 180 2.83 9.55 -0.09
C GLU A 180 2.85 8.47 0.99
N SER A 181 3.79 8.57 1.91
CA SER A 181 3.81 7.82 3.17
C SER A 181 4.21 8.76 4.30
N ARG A 182 3.62 8.56 5.48
CA ARG A 182 3.91 9.32 6.71
C ARG A 182 4.35 8.42 7.86
N ASP A 183 4.64 7.16 7.54
CA ASP A 183 5.07 6.14 8.48
C ASP A 183 6.57 5.93 8.30
N PHE A 184 7.36 6.24 9.32
CA PHE A 184 8.82 6.12 9.30
C PHE A 184 9.25 4.95 10.18
N ASP A 185 9.75 3.88 9.55
CA ASP A 185 10.38 2.78 10.27
C ASP A 185 11.88 3.03 10.40
N ILE A 186 12.37 3.16 11.63
CA ILE A 186 13.77 3.47 11.95
C ILE A 186 14.37 2.32 12.75
N VAL A 187 15.50 1.79 12.26
CA VAL A 187 16.30 0.79 12.97
C VAL A 187 17.47 1.48 13.66
N LEU A 188 17.67 1.20 14.95
CA LEU A 188 18.73 1.78 15.77
C LEU A 188 19.86 0.79 15.99
N ASP A 189 21.10 1.28 15.91
CA ASP A 189 22.27 0.54 16.36
C ASP A 189 22.46 0.74 17.86
N GLY A 190 22.17 -0.29 18.66
CA GLY A 190 22.31 -0.25 20.11
C GLY A 190 21.30 -1.14 20.84
N SER A 191 21.41 -1.15 22.17
CA SER A 191 20.55 -1.92 23.09
C SER A 191 19.51 -1.07 23.82
N ASP A 192 19.47 0.24 23.57
CA ASP A 192 18.61 1.18 24.29
C ASP A 192 17.86 2.15 23.36
N PHE A 193 16.82 2.78 23.92
CA PHE A 193 15.98 3.78 23.26
C PHE A 193 16.30 5.21 23.69
N GLU A 194 17.49 5.46 24.26
CA GLU A 194 17.88 6.77 24.77
C GLU A 194 17.76 7.91 23.71
N PRO A 195 18.13 7.71 22.42
CA PRO A 195 17.87 8.71 21.38
C PRO A 195 16.38 8.98 21.14
N VAL A 196 15.54 7.95 21.27
CA VAL A 196 14.10 8.00 21.00
C VAL A 196 13.39 8.75 22.12
N GLU A 197 13.76 8.50 23.37
CA GLU A 197 13.24 9.22 24.52
C GLU A 197 13.60 10.71 24.46
N ARG A 198 14.87 11.02 24.15
CA ARG A 198 15.31 12.40 23.99
C ARG A 198 14.55 13.11 22.86
N PHE A 199 14.34 12.41 21.75
CA PHE A 199 13.57 12.92 20.62
C PHE A 199 12.10 13.16 20.99
N ALA A 200 11.45 12.22 21.68
CA ALA A 200 10.06 12.35 22.11
C ALA A 200 9.86 13.55 23.04
N ARG A 201 10.76 13.72 24.03
CA ARG A 201 10.73 14.85 24.98
C ARG A 201 10.78 16.20 24.27
N LYS A 202 11.56 16.32 23.19
CA LYS A 202 11.63 17.55 22.38
C LYS A 202 10.28 17.95 21.77
N TYR A 203 9.42 16.98 21.46
CA TYR A 203 8.07 17.21 20.95
C TYR A 203 7.00 17.20 22.04
N GLY A 204 7.38 17.16 23.33
CA GLY A 204 6.44 17.04 24.45
C GLY A 204 5.62 15.75 24.41
N LYS A 205 6.14 14.69 23.78
CA LYS A 205 5.50 13.37 23.68
C LYS A 205 6.28 12.33 24.49
N SER A 206 5.62 11.23 24.81
CA SER A 206 6.27 10.03 25.37
C SER A 206 6.19 8.88 24.36
N PRO A 207 7.26 8.08 24.18
CA PRO A 207 7.21 6.91 23.31
C PRO A 207 6.23 5.87 23.85
N ILE A 208 5.38 5.34 22.99
CA ILE A 208 4.47 4.24 23.28
C ILE A 208 5.29 2.94 23.21
N CYS A 209 5.33 2.20 24.32
CA CYS A 209 5.99 0.89 24.38
C CYS A 209 5.05 -0.19 23.82
N LEU A 210 5.36 -0.71 22.64
CA LEU A 210 4.59 -1.80 22.02
C LEU A 210 5.11 -3.18 22.46
N ASN A 211 6.43 -3.33 22.55
CA ASN A 211 7.11 -4.50 23.10
C ASN A 211 8.51 -4.09 23.60
N SER A 212 9.34 -5.04 24.05
CA SER A 212 10.70 -4.74 24.54
C SER A 212 11.61 -4.09 23.49
N GLU A 213 11.35 -4.28 22.20
CA GLU A 213 12.24 -3.95 21.08
C GLU A 213 11.66 -2.91 20.11
N LEU A 214 10.44 -2.41 20.37
CA LEU A 214 9.72 -1.47 19.51
C LEU A 214 9.14 -0.32 20.35
N ARG A 215 9.44 0.90 19.91
CA ARG A 215 8.86 2.13 20.45
C ARG A 215 8.18 2.90 19.33
N ARG A 216 6.96 3.35 19.56
CA ARG A 216 6.19 4.17 18.61
C ARG A 216 6.06 5.60 19.12
N ILE A 217 6.27 6.58 18.25
CA ILE A 217 5.97 7.98 18.52
C ILE A 217 4.95 8.44 17.49
N VAL A 218 3.81 8.96 17.96
CA VAL A 218 2.80 9.60 17.12
C VAL A 218 2.89 11.10 17.33
N LEU A 219 3.25 11.81 16.27
CA LEU A 219 3.32 13.27 16.26
C LEU A 219 2.00 13.87 15.77
N ASN A 220 1.84 15.17 16.01
CA ASN A 220 0.71 15.92 15.46
C ASN A 220 0.76 15.84 13.91
N GLU A 221 -0.39 15.89 13.23
CA GLU A 221 -0.56 15.72 11.77
C GLU A 221 -0.54 14.27 11.24
N GLY A 222 -0.60 13.27 12.12
CA GLY A 222 -0.71 11.86 11.74
C GLY A 222 0.60 11.24 11.25
N CYS A 223 1.75 11.84 11.60
CA CYS A 223 3.08 11.30 11.35
C CYS A 223 3.40 10.25 12.44
N GLN A 224 3.74 9.04 12.01
CA GLN A 224 4.09 7.92 12.89
C GLN A 224 5.56 7.55 12.69
N LEU A 225 6.28 7.40 13.80
CA LEU A 225 7.67 6.93 13.80
C LEU A 225 7.78 5.69 14.66
N ASP A 226 8.21 4.59 14.04
CA ASP A 226 8.42 3.30 14.67
C ASP A 226 9.91 3.01 14.77
N PHE A 227 10.41 2.91 16.00
CA PHE A 227 11.82 2.69 16.30
C PHE A 227 12.04 1.25 16.77
N THR A 228 12.86 0.51 16.04
CA THR A 228 13.21 -0.89 16.34
C THR A 228 14.69 -1.01 16.66
N LEU A 229 15.04 -1.80 17.68
CA LEU A 229 16.45 -2.14 17.96
C LEU A 229 16.93 -3.21 16.97
N LYS A 230 18.12 -3.01 16.40
CA LYS A 230 18.74 -3.99 15.49
C LYS A 230 18.98 -5.31 16.22
N LYS A 231 18.52 -6.42 15.63
CA LYS A 231 18.59 -7.75 16.29
C LYS A 231 19.89 -8.51 16.02
N SER A 232 20.66 -8.06 15.05
CA SER A 232 21.83 -8.77 14.53
C SER A 232 23.06 -7.87 14.55
N SER A 233 24.25 -8.47 14.43
CA SER A 233 25.51 -7.70 14.42
C SER A 233 25.59 -6.69 13.27
N THR A 234 25.04 -7.02 12.10
CA THR A 234 25.05 -6.17 10.91
C THR A 234 23.65 -5.76 10.47
N LEU A 235 23.51 -4.58 9.85
CA LEU A 235 22.24 -4.14 9.27
C LEU A 235 21.75 -5.12 8.18
N GLU A 236 22.65 -5.64 7.35
CA GLU A 236 22.31 -6.56 6.28
C GLU A 236 21.65 -7.84 6.81
N SER A 237 22.15 -8.39 7.92
CA SER A 237 21.53 -9.56 8.56
C SER A 237 20.17 -9.26 9.19
N ASP A 238 19.91 -8.01 9.61
CA ASP A 238 18.58 -7.58 10.06
C ASP A 238 17.60 -7.45 8.87
N LEU A 239 18.06 -6.85 7.77
CA LEU A 239 17.30 -6.75 6.52
C LEU A 239 16.98 -8.12 5.93
N ASN A 240 17.87 -9.11 6.07
CA ASN A 240 17.65 -10.48 5.61
C ASN A 240 16.52 -11.24 6.34
N ARG A 241 16.06 -10.73 7.50
CA ARG A 241 14.94 -11.31 8.26
C ARG A 241 13.58 -10.73 7.87
N ARG A 242 13.59 -9.69 7.03
CA ARG A 242 12.38 -9.05 6.52
C ARG A 242 11.66 -9.96 5.53
N ASP A 243 10.45 -9.55 5.19
CA ASP A 243 9.52 -10.30 4.37
C ASP A 243 9.90 -10.25 2.88
N PHE A 244 9.88 -9.06 2.27
CA PHE A 244 10.01 -8.90 0.82
C PHE A 244 11.23 -8.09 0.44
N THR A 245 11.85 -8.43 -0.69
CA THR A 245 13.04 -7.75 -1.23
C THR A 245 12.81 -6.24 -1.40
N ILE A 246 11.63 -5.83 -1.85
CA ILE A 246 11.28 -4.41 -2.02
C ILE A 246 11.20 -3.62 -0.70
N ASP A 247 11.03 -4.32 0.43
CA ASP A 247 10.92 -3.73 1.79
C ASP A 247 12.23 -3.82 2.59
N THR A 248 13.33 -4.19 1.91
CA THR A 248 14.68 -4.28 2.49
C THR A 248 15.59 -3.12 2.12
N LEU A 249 15.02 -2.07 1.52
CA LEU A 249 15.74 -0.83 1.29
C LEU A 249 15.95 -0.09 2.62
N ALA A 250 17.16 0.43 2.79
CA ALA A 250 17.60 1.11 3.99
C ALA A 250 18.44 2.34 3.62
N LEU A 251 18.32 3.40 4.39
CA LEU A 251 19.08 4.63 4.19
C LEU A 251 19.66 5.08 5.53
N ASP A 252 20.98 5.24 5.57
CA ASP A 252 21.67 5.72 6.77
C ASP A 252 21.18 7.11 7.14
N LEU A 253 20.78 7.36 8.39
CA LEU A 253 20.23 8.65 8.81
C LEU A 253 21.34 9.64 9.21
N ASP A 254 22.22 9.99 8.28
CA ASP A 254 23.27 10.98 8.50
C ASP A 254 23.07 12.24 7.66
N SER A 255 23.70 13.35 8.07
CA SER A 255 23.53 14.64 7.39
C SER A 255 23.89 14.60 5.89
N ASN A 256 24.86 13.75 5.51
CA ASN A 256 25.29 13.58 4.11
C ASN A 256 24.28 12.79 3.27
N SER A 257 23.55 11.87 3.90
CA SER A 257 22.59 11.02 3.21
C SER A 257 21.30 11.76 2.86
N LEU A 258 20.93 12.75 3.67
CA LEU A 258 19.79 13.65 3.43
C LEU A 258 19.86 14.33 2.06
N ASN A 259 21.07 14.69 1.65
CA ASN A 259 21.30 15.42 0.41
C ASN A 259 21.57 14.51 -0.79
N ASN A 260 22.07 13.30 -0.54
CA ASN A 260 22.58 12.41 -1.59
C ASN A 260 22.04 10.96 -1.45
N PRO A 261 20.72 10.73 -1.40
CA PRO A 261 20.16 9.41 -1.12
C PRO A 261 20.62 8.32 -2.10
N HIS A 262 20.93 8.69 -3.34
CA HIS A 262 21.48 7.78 -4.36
C HIS A 262 22.77 7.07 -3.94
N LEU A 263 23.61 7.72 -3.11
CA LEU A 263 24.88 7.16 -2.64
C LEU A 263 24.73 6.29 -1.40
N TYR A 264 23.78 6.65 -0.53
CA TYR A 264 23.65 6.05 0.80
C TYR A 264 22.50 5.04 0.91
N LEU A 265 21.73 4.83 -0.18
CA LEU A 265 20.71 3.80 -0.20
C LEU A 265 21.35 2.41 -0.26
N ILE A 266 21.18 1.69 0.84
CA ILE A 266 21.55 0.31 1.07
C ILE A 266 20.33 -0.57 0.77
N GLY A 267 20.57 -1.77 0.28
CA GLY A 267 19.58 -2.83 0.16
C GLY A 267 20.30 -4.16 0.11
N ILE A 268 19.57 -5.24 0.34
CA ILE A 268 20.09 -6.58 0.04
C ILE A 268 20.13 -6.78 -1.48
N LYS A 269 20.57 -7.97 -1.90
CA LYS A 269 20.60 -8.33 -3.31
C LYS A 269 19.19 -8.23 -3.93
N ASN A 270 19.12 -7.62 -5.11
CA ASN A 270 17.91 -7.43 -5.94
C ASN A 270 16.84 -6.47 -5.40
N SER A 271 17.00 -5.81 -4.23
CA SER A 271 15.94 -4.94 -3.68
C SER A 271 15.48 -3.84 -4.65
N LEU A 272 16.42 -3.15 -5.29
CA LEU A 272 16.11 -2.13 -6.31
C LEU A 272 15.66 -2.76 -7.63
N GLU A 273 16.26 -3.87 -8.02
CA GLU A 273 15.94 -4.59 -9.26
C GLU A 273 14.48 -5.08 -9.27
N ASP A 274 14.05 -5.70 -8.17
CA ASP A 274 12.66 -6.15 -7.99
C ASP A 274 11.69 -4.97 -7.91
N LEU A 275 12.09 -3.86 -7.25
CA LEU A 275 11.28 -2.64 -7.19
C LEU A 275 11.05 -2.04 -8.58
N LEU A 276 12.09 -1.99 -9.42
CA LEU A 276 12.02 -1.48 -10.80
C LEU A 276 11.19 -2.37 -11.71
N ASN A 277 11.35 -3.68 -11.58
CA ASN A 277 10.65 -4.66 -12.39
C ASN A 277 9.22 -4.91 -11.89
N GLY A 278 8.79 -4.22 -10.83
CA GLY A 278 7.47 -4.40 -10.25
C GLY A 278 7.24 -5.83 -9.75
N LYS A 279 8.24 -6.41 -9.09
CA LYS A 279 8.24 -7.81 -8.64
C LYS A 279 8.17 -7.89 -7.11
N ILE A 280 7.32 -8.79 -6.60
CA ILE A 280 7.25 -9.15 -5.18
C ILE A 280 7.92 -10.51 -5.00
N ALA A 281 9.08 -10.51 -4.34
CA ALA A 281 9.86 -11.69 -4.02
C ALA A 281 10.21 -11.72 -2.53
N LEU A 282 10.36 -12.91 -1.98
CA LEU A 282 10.83 -13.08 -0.60
C LEU A 282 12.33 -12.86 -0.51
N VAL A 283 12.76 -12.39 0.66
CA VAL A 283 14.19 -12.29 0.99
C VAL A 283 14.81 -13.67 1.15
N THR A 284 14.15 -14.54 1.93
CA THR A 284 14.54 -15.93 2.12
C THR A 284 13.29 -16.82 2.15
N ASN A 285 13.43 -18.09 1.76
CA ASN A 285 12.31 -19.03 1.81
C ASN A 285 11.83 -19.31 3.25
N LYS A 286 12.71 -19.15 4.24
CA LYS A 286 12.39 -19.27 5.67
C LYS A 286 11.49 -18.14 6.19
N ALA A 287 11.40 -17.03 5.45
CA ALA A 287 10.59 -15.90 5.84
C ALA A 287 9.12 -16.27 6.07
N LEU A 288 8.54 -17.21 5.31
CA LEU A 288 7.16 -17.65 5.51
C LEU A 288 6.97 -18.48 6.78
N ASP A 289 8.01 -19.18 7.24
CA ASP A 289 7.95 -20.00 8.45
C ASP A 289 7.98 -19.12 9.71
N ASP A 290 8.74 -18.01 9.65
CA ASP A 290 8.83 -17.04 10.74
C ASP A 290 7.52 -16.24 10.94
N ASP A 291 6.85 -15.85 9.86
CA ASP A 291 5.57 -15.15 9.92
C ASP A 291 4.65 -15.54 8.75
N PRO A 292 3.73 -16.50 8.95
CA PRO A 292 2.79 -16.92 7.92
C PRO A 292 1.87 -15.81 7.40
N LEU A 293 1.73 -14.67 8.09
CA LEU A 293 0.96 -13.53 7.59
C LEU A 293 1.52 -13.02 6.24
N ARG A 294 2.81 -13.27 5.98
CA ARG A 294 3.49 -12.91 4.72
C ARG A 294 2.82 -13.53 3.49
N LEU A 295 2.15 -14.68 3.63
CA LEU A 295 1.36 -15.30 2.58
C LEU A 295 0.27 -14.35 2.04
N LEU A 296 -0.44 -13.69 2.96
CA LEU A 296 -1.50 -12.74 2.63
C LEU A 296 -0.92 -11.36 2.29
N LYS A 297 0.16 -10.96 2.98
CA LYS A 297 0.85 -9.68 2.74
C LYS A 297 1.37 -9.55 1.31
N ALA A 298 1.74 -10.65 0.66
CA ALA A 298 2.12 -10.66 -0.75
C ALA A 298 0.97 -10.17 -1.66
N PHE A 299 -0.26 -10.64 -1.43
CA PHE A 299 -1.45 -10.17 -2.15
C PHE A 299 -1.85 -8.75 -1.75
N ARG A 300 -1.62 -8.33 -0.50
CA ARG A 300 -1.76 -6.92 -0.10
C ARG A 300 -0.81 -6.04 -0.89
N LEU A 301 0.47 -6.40 -1.00
CA LEU A 301 1.45 -5.64 -1.78
C LEU A 301 1.09 -5.63 -3.26
N LYS A 302 0.65 -6.75 -3.84
CA LYS A 302 0.16 -6.80 -5.22
C LYS A 302 -1.01 -5.84 -5.43
N SER A 303 -1.99 -5.86 -4.52
CA SER A 303 -3.13 -4.93 -4.57
C SER A 303 -2.68 -3.48 -4.42
N GLN A 304 -1.81 -3.15 -3.48
CA GLN A 304 -1.39 -1.76 -3.28
C GLN A 304 -0.50 -1.23 -4.41
N LEU A 305 0.49 -2.02 -4.83
CA LEU A 305 1.56 -1.59 -5.73
C LEU A 305 1.25 -1.87 -7.21
N GLY A 306 0.35 -2.81 -7.50
CA GLY A 306 0.13 -3.30 -8.87
C GLY A 306 1.28 -4.18 -9.38
N PHE A 307 2.10 -4.72 -8.49
CA PHE A 307 3.26 -5.54 -8.80
C PHE A 307 2.90 -7.02 -9.00
N GLU A 308 3.76 -7.74 -9.72
CA GLU A 308 3.62 -9.17 -9.94
C GLU A 308 4.36 -10.00 -8.88
N ILE A 309 3.69 -11.04 -8.39
CA ILE A 309 4.26 -11.94 -7.40
C ILE A 309 5.11 -12.99 -8.13
N GLU A 310 6.33 -13.23 -7.66
CA GLU A 310 7.19 -14.25 -8.26
C GLU A 310 6.55 -15.64 -8.24
N LYS A 311 6.74 -16.40 -9.32
CA LYS A 311 6.22 -17.78 -9.46
C LYS A 311 6.62 -18.69 -8.29
N ASN A 312 7.87 -18.61 -7.85
CA ASN A 312 8.36 -19.39 -6.71
C ASN A 312 7.56 -19.08 -5.44
N LEU A 313 7.33 -17.79 -5.15
CA LEU A 313 6.52 -17.36 -4.01
C LEU A 313 5.07 -17.85 -4.14
N LEU A 314 4.47 -17.80 -5.32
CA LEU A 314 3.11 -18.33 -5.55
C LEU A 314 3.00 -19.84 -5.29
N ASN A 315 4.01 -20.62 -5.69
CA ASN A 315 4.08 -22.05 -5.40
C ASN A 315 4.21 -22.31 -3.89
N MET A 316 5.11 -21.58 -3.22
CA MET A 316 5.26 -21.67 -1.77
C MET A 316 3.97 -21.31 -1.01
N ILE A 317 3.19 -20.35 -1.52
CA ILE A 317 1.88 -20.03 -0.94
C ILE A 317 0.93 -21.22 -1.06
N LEU A 318 0.90 -21.91 -2.20
CA LEU A 318 0.06 -23.10 -2.41
C LEU A 318 0.45 -24.30 -1.55
N GLU A 319 1.74 -24.42 -1.22
CA GLU A 319 2.28 -25.44 -0.33
C GLU A 319 2.00 -25.13 1.15
N LYS A 320 2.24 -23.88 1.57
CA LYS A 320 2.23 -23.47 2.98
C LYS A 320 0.95 -22.77 3.44
N TYR A 321 -0.09 -22.64 2.62
CA TYR A 321 -1.32 -21.88 2.96
C TYR A 321 -1.95 -22.27 4.31
N GLN A 322 -1.83 -23.53 4.76
CA GLN A 322 -2.35 -23.98 6.06
C GLN A 322 -1.65 -23.34 7.27
N SER A 323 -0.41 -22.87 7.11
CA SER A 323 0.33 -22.20 8.19
C SER A 323 -0.31 -20.87 8.62
N ILE A 324 -1.23 -20.32 7.81
CA ILE A 324 -1.97 -19.10 8.15
C ILE A 324 -2.80 -19.25 9.44
N ASP A 325 -3.18 -20.48 9.81
CA ASP A 325 -3.95 -20.77 11.01
C ASP A 325 -3.20 -20.43 12.31
N LYS A 326 -1.85 -20.32 12.23
CA LYS A 326 -1.00 -19.91 13.36
C LYS A 326 -1.08 -18.40 13.62
N VAL A 327 -1.63 -17.62 12.69
CA VAL A 327 -1.69 -16.16 12.78
C VAL A 327 -2.99 -15.73 13.43
N SER A 328 -2.91 -14.72 14.29
CA SER A 328 -4.10 -14.13 14.91
C SER A 328 -5.08 -13.59 13.87
N ALA A 329 -6.36 -13.92 14.02
CA ALA A 329 -7.45 -13.45 13.16
C ALA A 329 -7.50 -11.91 13.01
N GLU A 330 -7.13 -11.16 14.04
CA GLU A 330 -7.08 -9.70 14.01
C GLU A 330 -6.08 -9.18 12.96
N ARG A 331 -4.87 -9.74 12.90
CA ARG A 331 -3.85 -9.40 11.89
C ARG A 331 -4.27 -9.80 10.49
N ILE A 332 -4.91 -10.97 10.35
CA ILE A 332 -5.46 -11.43 9.07
C ILE A 332 -6.53 -10.46 8.57
N LYS A 333 -7.47 -10.08 9.44
CA LYS A 333 -8.53 -9.11 9.14
C LYS A 333 -7.95 -7.78 8.64
N GLU A 334 -6.92 -7.26 9.30
CA GLU A 334 -6.26 -6.02 8.90
C GLU A 334 -5.69 -6.10 7.48
N GLU A 335 -4.96 -7.18 7.14
CA GLU A 335 -4.42 -7.38 5.80
C GLU A 335 -5.53 -7.52 4.74
N ILE A 336 -6.61 -8.28 5.02
CA ILE A 336 -7.77 -8.37 4.11
C ILE A 336 -8.41 -7.00 3.91
N PHE A 337 -8.61 -6.23 4.98
CA PHE A 337 -9.23 -4.91 4.88
C PHE A 337 -8.33 -3.92 4.13
N LEU A 338 -7.00 -4.08 4.19
CA LEU A 338 -6.06 -3.32 3.36
C LEU A 338 -6.16 -3.72 1.89
N ILE A 339 -6.26 -5.02 1.57
CA ILE A 339 -6.49 -5.51 0.20
C ILE A 339 -7.78 -4.92 -0.37
N LEU A 340 -8.89 -5.03 0.37
CA LEU A 340 -10.22 -4.56 -0.04
C LEU A 340 -10.36 -3.03 -0.06
N SER A 341 -9.38 -2.29 0.47
CA SER A 341 -9.33 -0.83 0.35
C SER A 341 -9.04 -0.37 -1.08
N ASN A 342 -8.36 -1.20 -1.89
CA ASN A 342 -8.15 -0.90 -3.30
C ASN A 342 -9.51 -0.97 -4.04
N PRO A 343 -9.86 0.03 -4.87
CA PRO A 343 -11.04 -0.01 -5.73
C PRO A 343 -11.13 -1.23 -6.67
N LYS A 344 -10.01 -1.83 -7.08
CA LYS A 344 -9.89 -2.98 -8.00
C LYS A 344 -9.28 -4.22 -7.33
N ALA A 345 -9.62 -4.47 -6.07
CA ALA A 345 -9.05 -5.57 -5.30
C ALA A 345 -9.31 -6.94 -5.94
N GLY A 346 -10.46 -7.11 -6.63
CA GLY A 346 -10.82 -8.36 -7.28
C GLY A 346 -9.86 -8.78 -8.38
N ASP A 347 -9.34 -7.83 -9.16
CA ASP A 347 -8.38 -8.12 -10.25
C ASP A 347 -7.03 -8.65 -9.71
N HIS A 348 -6.62 -8.17 -8.53
CA HIS A 348 -5.37 -8.53 -7.88
C HIS A 348 -5.40 -9.91 -7.18
N LEU A 349 -6.58 -10.48 -6.96
CA LEU A 349 -6.80 -11.74 -6.25
C LEU A 349 -7.13 -12.93 -7.20
N THR A 350 -7.06 -12.73 -8.50
CA THR A 350 -7.43 -13.73 -9.53
C THR A 350 -6.60 -15.02 -9.52
N HIS A 351 -5.41 -15.01 -8.92
CA HIS A 351 -4.53 -16.17 -8.89
C HIS A 351 -5.09 -17.31 -8.01
N PRO A 352 -5.00 -18.60 -8.44
CA PRO A 352 -5.50 -19.75 -7.65
C PRO A 352 -4.95 -19.81 -6.22
N ALA A 353 -3.69 -19.40 -6.02
CA ALA A 353 -3.06 -19.31 -4.70
C ALA A 353 -3.79 -18.35 -3.74
N ALA A 354 -4.26 -17.20 -4.24
CA ALA A 354 -5.05 -16.26 -3.44
C ALA A 354 -6.39 -16.86 -3.06
N LYS A 355 -7.09 -17.47 -4.04
CA LYS A 355 -8.38 -18.12 -3.81
C LYS A 355 -8.28 -19.20 -2.73
N LYS A 356 -7.33 -20.12 -2.86
CA LYS A 356 -7.10 -21.21 -1.90
C LYS A 356 -6.76 -20.70 -0.50
N LEU A 357 -5.94 -19.66 -0.41
CA LEU A 357 -5.58 -19.02 0.87
C LEU A 357 -6.80 -18.37 1.52
N LEU A 358 -7.61 -17.63 0.76
CA LEU A 358 -8.82 -16.97 1.27
C LEU A 358 -9.90 -17.98 1.68
N GLU A 359 -10.08 -19.07 0.93
CA GLU A 359 -10.99 -20.16 1.27
C GLU A 359 -10.59 -20.82 2.60
N ARG A 360 -9.29 -21.00 2.85
CA ARG A 360 -8.79 -21.50 4.14
C ARG A 360 -9.07 -20.52 5.28
N ILE A 361 -8.80 -19.23 5.07
CA ILE A 361 -8.99 -18.20 6.10
C ILE A 361 -10.48 -18.05 6.47
N LEU A 362 -11.36 -18.04 5.48
CA LEU A 362 -12.77 -17.68 5.66
C LEU A 362 -13.68 -18.90 5.87
N ASP A 363 -13.18 -20.11 5.64
CA ASP A 363 -13.92 -21.37 5.69
C ASP A 363 -15.21 -21.33 4.83
N THR A 364 -15.11 -20.64 3.69
CA THR A 364 -16.20 -20.44 2.73
C THR A 364 -15.66 -20.35 1.30
N PRO A 365 -16.41 -20.84 0.29
CA PRO A 365 -16.04 -20.67 -1.12
C PRO A 365 -15.89 -19.20 -1.52
N ILE A 366 -14.87 -18.89 -2.31
CA ILE A 366 -14.56 -17.52 -2.72
C ILE A 366 -15.02 -17.26 -4.16
N ARG A 367 -15.81 -16.20 -4.35
CA ARG A 367 -16.37 -15.75 -5.64
C ARG A 367 -15.77 -14.41 -6.06
N LEU A 368 -14.62 -14.46 -6.73
CA LEU A 368 -13.90 -13.27 -7.19
C LEU A 368 -14.64 -12.49 -8.28
N GLU A 369 -15.41 -13.18 -9.12
CA GLU A 369 -16.22 -12.56 -10.18
C GLU A 369 -17.22 -11.56 -9.61
N ASN A 370 -17.87 -11.89 -8.50
CA ASN A 370 -18.82 -11.02 -7.82
C ASN A 370 -18.13 -9.75 -7.29
N LEU A 371 -16.95 -9.89 -6.68
CA LEU A 371 -16.18 -8.74 -6.20
C LEU A 371 -15.79 -7.82 -7.36
N ARG A 372 -15.29 -8.39 -8.47
CA ARG A 372 -14.93 -7.62 -9.67
C ARG A 372 -16.13 -6.91 -10.28
N TYR A 373 -17.29 -7.58 -10.31
CA TYR A 373 -18.52 -6.97 -10.82
C TYR A 373 -19.03 -5.85 -9.91
N LEU A 374 -19.00 -6.02 -8.58
CA LEU A 374 -19.29 -4.93 -7.63
C LEU A 374 -18.37 -3.73 -7.87
N GLU A 375 -17.08 -3.96 -8.00
CA GLU A 375 -16.08 -2.92 -8.24
C GLU A 375 -16.32 -2.21 -9.58
N LYS A 376 -16.75 -2.95 -10.60
CA LYS A 376 -17.22 -2.37 -11.87
C LYS A 376 -18.46 -1.50 -11.66
N ILE A 377 -19.44 -1.97 -10.89
CA ILE A 377 -20.70 -1.25 -10.65
C ILE A 377 -20.43 0.11 -10.00
N LEU A 378 -19.64 0.11 -8.94
CA LEU A 378 -19.33 1.31 -8.17
C LEU A 378 -18.54 2.36 -8.98
N ASN A 379 -17.95 1.95 -10.10
CA ASN A 379 -17.22 2.82 -11.01
C ASN A 379 -18.02 3.27 -12.24
N PHE A 380 -19.22 2.75 -12.50
CA PHE A 380 -20.00 3.14 -13.69
C PHE A 380 -20.25 4.65 -13.77
N GLU A 381 -20.29 5.13 -15.01
CA GLU A 381 -20.67 6.48 -15.40
C GLU A 381 -22.04 6.52 -16.10
N THR A 382 -22.69 5.35 -16.25
CA THR A 382 -24.01 5.23 -16.87
C THR A 382 -25.12 5.28 -15.82
N GLU A 383 -26.28 5.84 -16.20
CA GLU A 383 -27.48 5.83 -15.36
C GLU A 383 -27.94 4.40 -15.03
N PRO A 384 -28.55 4.17 -13.85
CA PRO A 384 -28.95 5.16 -12.85
C PRO A 384 -27.86 5.46 -11.78
N PHE A 385 -26.68 4.83 -11.89
CA PHE A 385 -25.65 4.93 -10.85
C PHE A 385 -24.84 6.22 -10.91
N SER A 386 -24.74 6.87 -12.07
CA SER A 386 -24.09 8.18 -12.25
C SER A 386 -24.69 9.24 -11.33
N SER A 387 -26.03 9.39 -11.33
CA SER A 387 -26.74 10.37 -10.49
C SER A 387 -26.67 10.03 -8.98
N LEU A 388 -26.54 8.75 -8.63
CA LEU A 388 -26.46 8.27 -7.25
C LEU A 388 -25.03 8.27 -6.67
N LYS A 389 -24.00 8.35 -7.52
CA LYS A 389 -22.58 8.16 -7.14
C LYS A 389 -22.12 9.00 -5.95
N PRO A 390 -22.46 10.30 -5.82
CA PRO A 390 -22.04 11.09 -4.66
C PRO A 390 -22.67 10.59 -3.35
N LYS A 391 -23.98 10.31 -3.36
CA LYS A 391 -24.72 9.82 -2.17
C LYS A 391 -24.27 8.42 -1.77
N LEU A 392 -24.10 7.52 -2.75
CA LEU A 392 -23.56 6.17 -2.53
C LEU A 392 -22.14 6.22 -1.96
N SER A 393 -21.26 7.05 -2.53
CA SER A 393 -19.89 7.20 -2.04
C SER A 393 -19.85 7.71 -0.61
N GLN A 394 -20.69 8.68 -0.26
CA GLN A 394 -20.80 9.20 1.11
C GLN A 394 -21.31 8.14 2.09
N HIS A 395 -22.34 7.37 1.70
CA HIS A 395 -22.89 6.27 2.50
C HIS A 395 -21.84 5.17 2.74
N LEU A 396 -21.18 4.70 1.68
CA LEU A 396 -20.23 3.58 1.73
C LEU A 396 -18.90 3.93 2.44
N LYS A 397 -18.53 5.21 2.50
CA LYS A 397 -17.37 5.71 3.26
C LYS A 397 -17.60 5.77 4.78
N ARG A 398 -18.85 5.66 5.27
CA ARG A 398 -19.15 5.68 6.71
C ARG A 398 -18.41 4.54 7.42
N LYS A 399 -17.84 4.84 8.60
CA LYS A 399 -17.14 3.87 9.43
C LYS A 399 -18.13 2.95 10.15
N VAL A 400 -17.84 1.65 10.16
CA VAL A 400 -18.58 0.64 10.92
C VAL A 400 -17.55 -0.27 11.58
N GLY A 401 -17.39 -0.12 12.90
CA GLY A 401 -16.33 -0.84 13.62
C GLY A 401 -14.93 -0.40 13.19
N GLY A 402 -14.07 -1.37 12.89
CA GLY A 402 -12.72 -1.15 12.36
C GLY A 402 -12.67 -0.96 10.84
N GLY A 403 -13.78 -1.21 10.13
CA GLY A 403 -13.91 -1.06 8.69
C GLY A 403 -14.78 0.12 8.23
N THR A 404 -15.03 0.15 6.93
CA THR A 404 -16.08 0.98 6.31
C THR A 404 -17.16 0.09 5.73
N ARG A 405 -18.34 0.65 5.47
CA ARG A 405 -19.43 -0.09 4.83
C ARG A 405 -19.01 -0.69 3.49
N LEU A 406 -18.22 0.04 2.70
CA LEU A 406 -17.62 -0.47 1.45
C LEU A 406 -16.78 -1.73 1.66
N LYS A 407 -15.91 -1.77 2.67
CA LYS A 407 -15.02 -2.92 2.91
C LYS A 407 -15.83 -4.16 3.29
N LEU A 408 -16.85 -3.98 4.12
CA LEU A 408 -17.76 -5.05 4.50
C LEU A 408 -18.58 -5.53 3.29
N LEU A 409 -19.07 -4.61 2.46
CA LEU A 409 -19.79 -4.95 1.22
C LEU A 409 -18.92 -5.76 0.26
N LYS A 410 -17.67 -5.34 0.03
CA LYS A 410 -16.71 -6.09 -0.80
C LYS A 410 -16.46 -7.50 -0.25
N MET A 411 -16.34 -7.63 1.07
CA MET A 411 -16.17 -8.92 1.72
C MET A 411 -17.42 -9.80 1.57
N ILE A 412 -18.63 -9.23 1.71
CA ILE A 412 -19.90 -9.94 1.47
C ILE A 412 -19.94 -10.44 0.01
N SER A 413 -19.58 -9.60 -0.95
CA SER A 413 -19.53 -9.99 -2.36
C SER A 413 -18.51 -11.11 -2.63
N LEU A 414 -17.38 -11.10 -1.92
CA LEU A 414 -16.32 -12.11 -2.04
C LEU A 414 -16.75 -13.50 -1.55
N THR A 415 -17.54 -13.58 -0.48
CA THR A 415 -17.91 -14.85 0.17
C THR A 415 -19.26 -15.42 -0.27
N SER A 416 -19.86 -14.90 -1.36
CA SER A 416 -21.23 -15.23 -1.84
C SER A 416 -22.32 -14.62 -0.93
N PRO A 417 -23.57 -14.39 -1.40
CA PRO A 417 -24.62 -14.07 -0.45
C PRO A 417 -24.72 -15.30 0.43
N PHE A 418 -24.73 -15.06 1.73
CA PHE A 418 -24.89 -16.10 2.72
C PHE A 418 -26.22 -16.80 2.46
N SER A 419 -26.20 -17.86 1.66
CA SER A 419 -27.33 -18.77 1.47
C SER A 419 -27.82 -19.34 2.79
N SER A 420 -27.02 -19.18 3.86
CA SER A 420 -27.43 -19.40 5.23
C SER A 420 -26.75 -18.43 6.21
N LYS A 421 -27.47 -18.06 7.28
CA LYS A 421 -26.91 -17.35 8.44
C LYS A 421 -25.62 -18.00 8.99
N LYS A 422 -25.48 -19.33 8.85
CA LYS A 422 -24.29 -20.08 9.27
C LYS A 422 -23.02 -19.62 8.56
N ALA A 423 -23.07 -19.32 7.26
CA ALA A 423 -21.91 -18.84 6.53
C ALA A 423 -21.49 -17.43 7.00
N ALA A 424 -22.43 -16.56 7.36
CA ALA A 424 -22.15 -15.23 7.92
C ALA A 424 -21.47 -15.33 9.28
N GLU A 425 -21.93 -16.28 10.11
CA GLU A 425 -21.31 -16.57 11.39
C GLU A 425 -19.88 -17.11 11.25
N LYS A 426 -19.62 -17.97 10.26
CA LYS A 426 -18.26 -18.46 9.99
C LYS A 426 -17.29 -17.32 9.66
N VAL A 427 -17.64 -16.46 8.71
CA VAL A 427 -16.79 -15.33 8.29
C VAL A 427 -16.56 -14.34 9.44
N THR A 428 -17.62 -14.00 10.17
CA THR A 428 -17.53 -13.06 11.30
C THR A 428 -16.67 -13.59 12.45
N LYS A 429 -16.75 -14.91 12.73
CA LYS A 429 -15.90 -15.59 13.72
C LYS A 429 -14.45 -15.70 13.24
N ALA A 430 -14.25 -16.12 11.99
CA ALA A 430 -12.91 -16.33 11.40
C ALA A 430 -12.05 -15.06 11.43
N LEU A 431 -12.66 -13.89 11.20
CA LEU A 431 -11.97 -12.60 11.21
C LEU A 431 -12.08 -11.84 12.55
N LYS A 432 -12.77 -12.40 13.55
CA LYS A 432 -13.12 -11.72 14.82
C LYS A 432 -13.64 -10.29 14.59
N LEU A 433 -14.69 -10.19 13.79
CA LEU A 433 -15.33 -8.90 13.50
C LEU A 433 -16.02 -8.35 14.75
N GLY A 434 -15.98 -7.02 14.91
CA GLY A 434 -16.63 -6.33 16.00
C GLY A 434 -18.15 -6.38 15.92
N LYS A 435 -18.84 -6.13 17.04
CA LYS A 435 -20.32 -6.22 17.14
C LYS A 435 -21.07 -5.49 16.03
N LYS A 436 -20.62 -4.28 15.66
CA LYS A 436 -21.26 -3.46 14.60
C LYS A 436 -21.07 -4.06 13.20
N GLU A 437 -19.88 -4.59 12.91
CA GLU A 437 -19.56 -5.22 11.62
C GLU A 437 -20.34 -6.52 11.44
N THR A 438 -20.36 -7.36 12.48
CA THR A 438 -21.14 -8.60 12.53
C THR A 438 -22.63 -8.34 12.32
N LYS A 439 -23.19 -7.32 13.00
CA LYS A 439 -24.60 -6.95 12.84
C LYS A 439 -24.93 -6.55 11.40
N LEU A 440 -24.06 -5.79 10.73
CA LEU A 440 -24.26 -5.38 9.34
C LEU A 440 -24.30 -6.62 8.42
N ILE A 441 -23.31 -7.50 8.54
CA ILE A 441 -23.20 -8.71 7.69
C ILE A 441 -24.40 -9.63 7.90
N GLN A 442 -24.78 -9.89 9.15
CA GLN A 442 -25.94 -10.71 9.50
C GLN A 442 -27.25 -10.10 9.01
N LYS A 443 -27.38 -8.77 9.05
CA LYS A 443 -28.57 -8.09 8.57
C LYS A 443 -28.67 -8.13 7.04
N VAL A 444 -27.58 -7.87 6.31
CA VAL A 444 -27.54 -8.03 4.84
C VAL A 444 -27.89 -9.46 4.43
N THR A 445 -27.36 -10.45 5.14
CA THR A 445 -27.70 -11.87 4.96
C THR A 445 -29.20 -12.12 5.12
N ALA A 446 -29.80 -11.62 6.21
CA ALA A 446 -31.19 -11.87 6.53
C ALA A 446 -32.16 -11.16 5.57
N LEU A 447 -31.75 -10.04 4.98
CA LEU A 447 -32.55 -9.26 4.03
C LEU A 447 -32.54 -9.86 2.62
N PHE A 448 -31.57 -10.70 2.29
CA PHE A 448 -31.40 -11.23 0.93
C PHE A 448 -32.63 -12.01 0.43
N PRO A 449 -33.20 -12.96 1.18
CA PRO A 449 -34.38 -13.70 0.72
C PRO A 449 -35.62 -12.81 0.52
N LEU A 450 -35.76 -11.75 1.32
CA LEU A 450 -36.85 -10.79 1.19
C LEU A 450 -36.74 -9.96 -0.09
N LEU A 451 -35.50 -9.66 -0.51
CA LEU A 451 -35.24 -9.01 -1.78
C LEU A 451 -35.58 -9.94 -2.96
N GLU A 452 -35.19 -11.22 -2.89
CA GLU A 452 -35.52 -12.22 -3.92
C GLU A 452 -37.04 -12.37 -4.09
N GLU A 453 -37.79 -12.47 -2.99
CA GLU A 453 -39.26 -12.55 -3.06
C GLU A 453 -39.91 -11.29 -3.68
N SER A 454 -39.21 -10.15 -3.66
CA SER A 454 -39.66 -8.90 -4.27
C SER A 454 -39.39 -8.85 -5.78
N ILE A 455 -38.42 -9.64 -6.27
CA ILE A 455 -38.08 -9.75 -7.69
C ILE A 455 -39.11 -10.66 -8.38
N ASP A 456 -39.40 -11.82 -7.81
CA ASP A 456 -40.24 -12.86 -8.44
C ASP A 456 -41.70 -12.44 -8.66
N LYS A 457 -42.25 -11.57 -7.81
CA LYS A 457 -43.67 -11.15 -7.88
C LYS A 457 -43.91 -9.82 -8.64
N HIS A 458 -42.93 -9.34 -9.41
CA HIS A 458 -42.99 -8.05 -10.14
C HIS A 458 -43.34 -6.84 -9.26
N LEU A 459 -42.33 -6.10 -8.77
CA LEU A 459 -42.41 -4.68 -8.36
C LEU A 459 -43.65 -4.27 -7.53
N ASP A 460 -44.06 -5.09 -6.55
CA ASP A 460 -45.11 -4.68 -5.62
C ASP A 460 -44.55 -3.60 -4.66
N SER A 461 -45.12 -2.40 -4.76
CA SER A 461 -44.85 -1.26 -3.88
C SER A 461 -44.95 -1.61 -2.38
N SER A 462 -45.80 -2.57 -2.03
CA SER A 462 -45.97 -3.05 -0.65
C SER A 462 -44.72 -3.80 -0.17
N LYS A 463 -44.19 -4.72 -0.99
CA LYS A 463 -42.99 -5.50 -0.68
C LYS A 463 -41.74 -4.63 -0.60
N ILE A 464 -41.61 -3.66 -1.49
CA ILE A 464 -40.50 -2.69 -1.44
C ILE A 464 -40.55 -1.89 -0.13
N SER A 465 -41.74 -1.48 0.32
CA SER A 465 -41.89 -0.78 1.60
C SER A 465 -41.50 -1.64 2.81
N VAL A 466 -41.86 -2.94 2.79
CA VAL A 466 -41.42 -3.93 3.79
C VAL A 466 -39.90 -4.05 3.78
N PHE A 467 -39.29 -4.23 2.61
CA PHE A 467 -37.84 -4.34 2.48
C PHE A 467 -37.11 -3.08 2.97
N LEU A 468 -37.61 -1.88 2.65
CA LEU A 468 -37.03 -0.62 3.09
C LEU A 468 -37.15 -0.42 4.62
N SER A 469 -38.32 -0.75 5.21
CA SER A 469 -38.56 -0.63 6.66
C SER A 469 -37.61 -1.52 7.48
N GLN A 470 -37.46 -2.78 7.07
CA GLN A 470 -36.57 -3.74 7.74
C GLN A 470 -35.10 -3.47 7.44
N GLY A 471 -34.80 -3.12 6.17
CA GLY A 471 -33.46 -2.87 5.67
C GLY A 471 -32.81 -1.64 6.30
N LYS A 472 -33.56 -0.54 6.45
CA LYS A 472 -33.05 0.75 6.95
C LYS A 472 -31.76 1.13 6.23
N GLU A 473 -30.69 1.39 6.99
CA GLU A 473 -29.41 1.76 6.40
C GLU A 473 -28.75 0.63 5.59
N GLU A 474 -29.04 -0.65 5.85
CA GLU A 474 -28.41 -1.81 5.19
C GLU A 474 -29.06 -2.16 3.84
N THR A 475 -30.16 -1.49 3.48
CA THR A 475 -30.83 -1.63 2.18
C THR A 475 -29.83 -1.46 1.02
N VAL A 476 -28.96 -0.45 1.11
CA VAL A 476 -28.00 -0.12 0.04
C VAL A 476 -27.02 -1.27 -0.17
N GLU A 477 -26.41 -1.78 0.90
CA GLU A 477 -25.47 -2.89 0.86
C GLU A 477 -26.13 -4.17 0.32
N THR A 478 -27.35 -4.49 0.77
CA THR A 478 -28.09 -5.67 0.29
C THR A 478 -28.37 -5.59 -1.20
N CYS A 479 -28.86 -4.45 -1.69
CA CYS A 479 -29.12 -4.23 -3.12
C CYS A 479 -27.84 -4.34 -3.96
N LEU A 480 -26.76 -3.65 -3.57
CA LEU A 480 -25.50 -3.71 -4.31
C LEU A 480 -24.88 -5.11 -4.33
N ALA A 481 -24.95 -5.83 -3.20
CA ALA A 481 -24.51 -7.21 -3.14
C ALA A 481 -25.33 -8.09 -4.09
N ALA A 482 -26.66 -7.94 -4.10
CA ALA A 482 -27.54 -8.71 -4.99
C ALA A 482 -27.24 -8.53 -6.47
N ILE A 483 -27.03 -7.28 -6.92
CA ILE A 483 -26.61 -7.00 -8.30
C ILE A 483 -25.28 -7.69 -8.61
N ALA A 484 -24.33 -7.65 -7.68
CA ALA A 484 -23.02 -8.29 -7.85
C ALA A 484 -23.08 -9.83 -7.93
N PHE A 485 -24.12 -10.45 -7.39
CA PHE A 485 -24.29 -11.91 -7.38
C PHE A 485 -25.02 -12.45 -8.61
N LYS A 486 -25.86 -11.64 -9.25
CA LYS A 486 -26.63 -11.99 -10.44
C LYS A 486 -26.35 -10.99 -11.57
N PRO A 487 -25.08 -10.90 -12.03
CA PRO A 487 -24.66 -9.88 -13.00
C PRO A 487 -25.36 -9.99 -14.36
N GLU A 488 -25.85 -11.18 -14.70
CA GLU A 488 -26.53 -11.49 -15.97
C GLU A 488 -28.05 -11.21 -15.90
N ASP A 489 -28.62 -11.07 -14.70
CA ASP A 489 -30.04 -10.86 -14.52
C ASP A 489 -30.37 -9.36 -14.42
N ALA A 490 -30.85 -8.80 -15.54
CA ALA A 490 -31.23 -7.40 -15.63
C ALA A 490 -32.34 -7.00 -14.63
N SER A 491 -33.13 -7.95 -14.14
CA SER A 491 -34.20 -7.70 -13.16
C SER A 491 -33.63 -7.23 -11.83
N TYR A 492 -32.51 -7.83 -11.39
CA TYR A 492 -31.81 -7.42 -10.17
C TYR A 492 -31.27 -6.01 -10.30
N LEU A 493 -30.62 -5.70 -11.42
CA LEU A 493 -30.10 -4.36 -11.69
C LEU A 493 -31.20 -3.31 -11.64
N ARG A 494 -32.34 -3.56 -12.32
CA ARG A 494 -33.48 -2.65 -12.38
C ARG A 494 -34.11 -2.42 -11.01
N LEU A 495 -34.51 -3.49 -10.32
CA LEU A 495 -35.18 -3.38 -9.01
C LEU A 495 -34.26 -2.76 -7.97
N CYS A 496 -33.02 -3.25 -7.84
CA CYS A 496 -32.10 -2.76 -6.82
C CYS A 496 -31.75 -1.29 -7.03
N SER A 497 -31.62 -0.85 -8.29
CA SER A 497 -31.42 0.57 -8.60
C SER A 497 -32.61 1.41 -8.14
N GLU A 498 -33.83 0.99 -8.43
CA GLU A 498 -35.05 1.68 -8.02
C GLU A 498 -35.20 1.75 -6.49
N VAL A 499 -34.89 0.66 -5.80
CA VAL A 499 -34.90 0.59 -4.33
C VAL A 499 -33.87 1.54 -3.74
N ILE A 500 -32.65 1.59 -4.29
CA ILE A 500 -31.61 2.53 -3.84
C ILE A 500 -32.03 3.99 -4.09
N VAL A 501 -32.60 4.30 -5.25
CA VAL A 501 -33.15 5.64 -5.55
C VAL A 501 -34.22 6.01 -4.52
N THR A 502 -35.16 5.09 -4.26
CA THR A 502 -36.24 5.30 -3.29
C THR A 502 -35.70 5.49 -1.88
N PHE A 503 -34.69 4.72 -1.49
CA PHE A 503 -34.00 4.87 -0.21
C PHE A 503 -33.44 6.28 -0.03
N PHE A 504 -32.71 6.80 -1.02
CA PHE A 504 -32.14 8.15 -0.91
C PHE A 504 -33.17 9.27 -1.04
N LYS A 505 -34.29 9.06 -1.74
CA LYS A 505 -35.40 10.02 -1.80
C LYS A 505 -36.20 10.08 -0.49
N LYS A 506 -36.45 8.92 0.12
CA LYS A 506 -37.26 8.79 1.35
C LYS A 506 -36.42 8.51 2.60
N GLN A 507 -35.13 8.88 2.59
CA GLN A 507 -34.17 8.47 3.63
C GLN A 507 -34.62 8.85 5.04
N VAL A 508 -35.10 10.08 5.23
CA VAL A 508 -35.59 10.56 6.53
C VAL A 508 -36.79 9.71 6.99
N LEU A 509 -37.73 9.43 6.11
CA LEU A 509 -38.92 8.62 6.40
C LEU A 509 -38.57 7.16 6.75
N ILE A 510 -37.57 6.59 6.09
CA ILE A 510 -37.13 5.20 6.31
C ILE A 510 -36.35 5.08 7.63
N LEU A 511 -35.45 6.02 7.91
CA LEU A 511 -34.57 5.95 9.08
C LEU A 511 -35.22 6.54 10.35
N HIS A 512 -36.01 7.59 10.19
CA HIS A 512 -36.62 8.40 11.24
C HIS A 512 -38.07 8.75 10.87
N PRO A 513 -38.98 7.75 10.82
CA PRO A 513 -40.37 8.01 10.46
C PRO A 513 -41.01 9.00 11.45
N PRO A 514 -41.82 9.95 10.96
CA PRO A 514 -42.58 10.83 11.84
C PRO A 514 -43.57 9.98 12.64
N LYS A 515 -43.61 10.22 13.96
CA LYS A 515 -44.50 9.50 14.88
C LYS A 515 -45.95 9.99 14.69
N LEU A 516 -46.68 9.35 13.78
CA LEU A 516 -48.12 9.64 13.59
C LEU A 516 -48.94 9.19 14.80
N VAL A 517 -48.57 8.06 15.41
CA VAL A 517 -49.17 7.51 16.63
C VAL A 517 -48.05 6.89 17.47
N SER A 518 -48.07 7.13 18.78
CA SER A 518 -47.16 6.50 19.73
C SER A 518 -47.64 5.13 20.19
N GLY A 519 -46.74 4.30 20.72
CA GLY A 519 -47.10 3.00 21.29
C GLY A 519 -48.11 3.13 22.43
N ASP A 520 -47.95 4.13 23.30
CA ASP A 520 -48.84 4.39 24.42
C ASP A 520 -50.24 4.83 23.95
N GLU A 521 -50.30 5.65 22.90
CA GLU A 521 -51.57 6.01 22.27
C GLU A 521 -52.25 4.78 21.65
N LEU A 522 -51.52 3.90 20.95
CA LEU A 522 -52.08 2.66 20.40
C LEU A 522 -52.62 1.75 21.50
N ILE A 523 -51.90 1.60 22.61
CA ILE A 523 -52.32 0.81 23.78
C ILE A 523 -53.63 1.37 24.33
N LYS A 524 -53.72 2.69 24.53
CA LYS A 524 -54.90 3.35 25.08
C LYS A 524 -56.10 3.30 24.12
N PHE A 525 -55.88 3.51 22.82
CA PHE A 525 -56.96 3.55 21.82
C PHE A 525 -57.51 2.15 21.47
N LEU A 526 -56.64 1.14 21.39
CA LEU A 526 -57.02 -0.22 20.98
C LEU A 526 -57.27 -1.16 22.15
N GLY A 527 -57.01 -0.74 23.39
CA GLY A 527 -57.19 -1.55 24.59
C GLY A 527 -56.28 -2.79 24.65
N ILE A 528 -55.11 -2.74 24.00
CA ILE A 528 -54.16 -3.86 23.91
C ILE A 528 -53.09 -3.78 24.99
N GLN A 529 -52.64 -4.93 25.50
CA GLN A 529 -51.54 -4.99 26.46
C GLN A 529 -50.20 -4.60 25.81
N PRO A 530 -49.27 -3.96 26.55
CA PRO A 530 -47.92 -3.71 26.08
C PRO A 530 -47.25 -5.03 25.65
N GLY A 531 -46.70 -5.07 24.44
CA GLY A 531 -46.08 -6.30 23.94
C GLY A 531 -45.77 -6.30 22.44
N PRO A 532 -45.35 -7.46 21.89
CA PRO A 532 -44.92 -7.59 20.49
C PRO A 532 -45.96 -7.13 19.46
N LYS A 533 -47.25 -7.27 19.78
CA LYS A 533 -48.37 -6.83 18.93
C LYS A 533 -48.32 -5.34 18.63
N VAL A 534 -48.00 -4.49 19.63
CA VAL A 534 -47.86 -3.04 19.44
C VAL A 534 -46.72 -2.75 18.46
N SER A 535 -45.60 -3.47 18.57
CA SER A 535 -44.46 -3.31 17.66
C SER A 535 -44.79 -3.72 16.23
N ILE A 536 -45.57 -4.79 16.03
CA ILE A 536 -46.02 -5.23 14.70
C ILE A 536 -46.90 -4.16 14.05
N ILE A 537 -47.85 -3.59 14.81
CA ILE A 537 -48.73 -2.52 14.33
C ILE A 537 -47.91 -1.27 13.95
N LEU A 538 -46.97 -0.85 14.81
CA LEU A 538 -46.09 0.28 14.51
C LEU A 538 -45.22 0.04 13.26
N GLU A 539 -44.74 -1.19 13.06
CA GLU A 539 -43.98 -1.54 11.86
C GLU A 539 -44.86 -1.51 10.59
N LYS A 540 -46.11 -1.98 10.67
CA LYS A 540 -47.08 -1.90 9.57
C LYS A 540 -47.44 -0.46 9.22
N ILE A 541 -47.59 0.40 10.24
CA ILE A 541 -47.74 1.85 10.05
C ILE A 541 -46.51 2.41 9.35
N HIS A 542 -45.29 2.07 9.81
CA HIS A 542 -44.05 2.53 9.17
C HIS A 542 -43.96 2.12 7.69
N GLN A 543 -44.31 0.88 7.37
CA GLN A 543 -44.38 0.38 5.98
C GLN A 543 -45.37 1.18 5.13
N ALA A 544 -46.58 1.42 5.66
CA ALA A 544 -47.60 2.21 4.98
C ALA A 544 -47.20 3.68 4.79
N GLN A 545 -46.43 4.26 5.71
CA GLN A 545 -45.84 5.58 5.56
C GLN A 545 -44.84 5.59 4.39
N ILE A 546 -43.93 4.60 4.33
CA ILE A 546 -42.95 4.49 3.24
C ILE A 546 -43.64 4.33 1.88
N SER A 547 -44.71 3.55 1.79
CA SER A 547 -45.49 3.40 0.55
C SER A 547 -46.32 4.65 0.21
N GLY A 548 -46.43 5.63 1.11
CA GLY A 548 -47.24 6.83 0.94
C GLY A 548 -48.75 6.62 1.13
N LYS A 549 -49.15 5.46 1.68
CA LYS A 549 -50.55 5.11 1.91
C LYS A 549 -51.15 5.82 3.13
N ILE A 550 -50.30 6.27 4.06
CA ILE A 550 -50.70 7.04 5.23
C ILE A 550 -49.78 8.24 5.43
N GLN A 551 -50.38 9.37 5.76
CA GLN A 551 -49.69 10.63 6.06
C GLN A 551 -50.23 11.29 7.33
N GLN A 552 -51.44 10.91 7.78
CA GLN A 552 -52.13 11.51 8.91
C GLN A 552 -52.36 10.52 10.05
N LYS A 553 -52.61 11.06 11.25
CA LYS A 553 -52.81 10.28 12.48
C LYS A 553 -54.05 9.38 12.38
N GLU A 554 -55.13 9.88 11.80
CA GLU A 554 -56.41 9.20 11.65
C GLU A 554 -56.28 7.96 10.76
N GLU A 555 -55.50 8.06 9.69
CA GLU A 555 -55.23 6.96 8.76
C GLU A 555 -54.40 5.86 9.43
N ALA A 556 -53.41 6.26 10.25
CA ALA A 556 -52.59 5.34 11.03
C ALA A 556 -53.44 4.56 12.05
N ILE A 557 -54.40 5.21 12.73
CA ILE A 557 -55.34 4.56 13.65
C ILE A 557 -56.24 3.58 12.90
N ARG A 558 -56.80 3.96 11.74
CA ARG A 558 -57.63 3.05 10.92
C ARG A 558 -56.87 1.82 10.45
N LEU A 559 -55.59 1.99 10.09
CA LEU A 559 -54.72 0.87 9.72
C LEU A 559 -54.45 -0.04 10.93
N ALA A 560 -54.19 0.57 12.10
CA ALA A 560 -53.97 -0.18 13.33
C ALA A 560 -55.18 -1.04 13.73
N CYS A 561 -56.40 -0.52 13.60
CA CYS A 561 -57.63 -1.29 13.81
C CYS A 561 -57.76 -2.47 12.83
N ARG A 562 -57.42 -2.26 11.55
CA ARG A 562 -57.46 -3.32 10.54
C ARG A 562 -56.46 -4.44 10.83
N VAL A 563 -55.22 -4.09 11.14
CA VAL A 563 -54.15 -5.06 11.48
C VAL A 563 -54.48 -5.83 12.76
N LEU A 564 -55.23 -5.24 13.70
CA LEU A 564 -55.67 -5.93 14.90
C LEU A 564 -56.77 -6.97 14.63
N ASN A 565 -57.61 -6.71 13.62
CA ASN A 565 -58.75 -7.56 13.26
C ASN A 565 -58.41 -8.64 12.22
N ASP A 566 -57.36 -8.43 11.41
CA ASP A 566 -56.78 -9.48 10.56
C ASP A 566 -56.10 -10.53 11.44
N LYS A 567 -56.84 -11.60 11.75
CA LYS A 567 -56.29 -12.83 12.32
C LYS A 567 -55.75 -13.70 11.17
N ASP A 568 -54.48 -13.52 10.85
CA ASP A 568 -53.64 -14.55 10.24
C ASP A 568 -52.48 -14.91 11.19
#